data_AF-A0A4D4L302-F1
#
_entry.id   AF-A0A4D4L302-F1
#
_cell.length_a   1.000
_cell.length_b   1.000
_cell.length_c   1.000
_cell.angle_alpha   90.00
_cell.angle_beta   90.00
_cell.angle_gamma   90.00
#
_symmetry.space_group_name_H-M   'P 1'
#
loop_
_entity.id
_entity.type
_entity.pdbx_description
1 polymer ?
#
loop_
_entity_poly.entity_id
_entity_poly.type
_entity_poly.pdbx_seq_one_letter_code
_entity_poly.pdbx_strand_id
1 'polypeptide(L)'
;MAGAPPRGLAAHPTRVEKELAVTAVTTSSPGSAPGSSALAYVHLGFGADAVDYEEAWQEQRRVHAARFADEIPDTCLLLEHPPVYTAGRRTADSERPLDGTPVVDVDRGGKITWHGPGQLVGYPILKLPRPVDVIAHVRRLEEALLRTCAEFGLETTRVEGRSGVWVLGDPVDQRPALGGLKLDFDPRLADEEFDARLNGPEYAPSNAGQRREDRKLAAIGVRIAKGVTMHGFSLNCNPDNTWFDRIVPCGIRDAG
;
A
#
# COMPACT_ATOMS: atom_id res chain seq x y z
N MET A 1 -31.29 -2.17 -52.92
CA MET A 1 -29.81 -2.08 -52.82
C MET A 1 -29.47 -1.86 -51.36
N ALA A 2 -29.04 -2.91 -50.66
CA ALA A 2 -28.71 -2.88 -49.23
C ALA A 2 -27.22 -2.55 -49.06
N GLY A 3 -26.92 -1.51 -48.28
CA GLY A 3 -25.55 -1.10 -47.96
C GLY A 3 -24.94 -1.99 -46.88
N ALA A 4 -23.71 -2.46 -47.11
CA ALA A 4 -22.94 -3.22 -46.13
C ALA A 4 -22.53 -2.35 -44.93
N PRO A 5 -22.45 -2.91 -43.71
CA PRO A 5 -21.96 -2.18 -42.54
C PRO A 5 -20.42 -2.01 -42.60
N PRO A 6 -19.87 -0.94 -41.99
CA PRO A 6 -18.43 -0.72 -41.98
C PRO A 6 -17.74 -1.79 -41.12
N ARG A 7 -16.63 -2.32 -41.64
CA ARG A 7 -15.75 -3.27 -40.95
C ARG A 7 -15.13 -2.57 -39.73
N GLY A 8 -15.32 -3.17 -38.55
CA GLY A 8 -14.74 -2.70 -37.30
C GLY A 8 -13.21 -2.67 -37.37
N LEU A 9 -12.65 -1.55 -36.93
CA LEU A 9 -11.22 -1.40 -36.67
C LEU A 9 -10.89 -2.31 -35.48
N ALA A 10 -10.11 -3.36 -35.71
CA ALA A 10 -9.58 -4.16 -34.62
C ALA A 10 -8.68 -3.27 -33.75
N ALA A 11 -9.02 -3.13 -32.47
CA ALA A 11 -8.19 -2.40 -31.52
C ALA A 11 -6.80 -3.06 -31.46
N HIS A 12 -5.75 -2.27 -31.63
CA HIS A 12 -4.39 -2.75 -31.47
C HIS A 12 -4.13 -3.03 -29.99
N PRO A 13 -3.52 -4.18 -29.66
CA PRO A 13 -3.26 -4.54 -28.29
C PRO A 13 -2.33 -3.52 -27.62
N THR A 14 -2.64 -3.15 -26.37
CA THR A 14 -1.81 -2.23 -25.59
C THR A 14 -0.45 -2.85 -25.29
N ARG A 15 0.56 -2.04 -24.98
CA ARG A 15 1.92 -2.52 -24.66
C ARG A 15 1.91 -3.58 -23.54
N VAL A 16 0.98 -3.44 -22.59
CA VAL A 16 0.71 -4.39 -21.51
C VAL A 16 0.34 -5.78 -22.04
N GLU A 17 -0.54 -5.86 -23.05
CA GLU A 17 -0.97 -7.14 -23.63
C GLU A 17 0.15 -7.88 -24.38
N LYS A 18 1.18 -7.17 -24.85
CA LYS A 18 2.35 -7.77 -25.52
C LYS A 18 3.44 -8.26 -24.56
N GLU A 19 3.50 -7.72 -23.34
CA GLU A 19 4.52 -8.08 -22.34
C GLU A 19 4.06 -9.22 -21.41
N LEU A 20 2.76 -9.58 -21.48
CA LEU A 20 2.14 -10.75 -20.85
C LEU A 20 2.52 -12.10 -21.50
N ALA A 21 3.64 -12.18 -22.23
CA ALA A 21 4.43 -13.41 -22.31
C ALA A 21 5.13 -13.61 -20.96
N VAL A 22 4.33 -13.90 -19.94
CA VAL A 22 4.70 -13.91 -18.52
C VAL A 22 5.92 -14.81 -18.30
N THR A 23 7.04 -14.20 -17.91
CA THR A 23 8.09 -14.94 -17.18
C THR A 23 7.52 -15.20 -15.80
N ALA A 24 6.71 -16.24 -15.66
CA ALA A 24 6.19 -16.66 -14.37
C ALA A 24 7.39 -17.24 -13.61
N VAL A 25 7.95 -16.48 -12.68
CA VAL A 25 8.87 -17.08 -11.72
C VAL A 25 8.00 -17.84 -10.72
N THR A 26 7.70 -19.10 -11.06
CA THR A 26 7.04 -20.02 -10.13
C THR A 26 8.06 -20.43 -9.08
N THR A 27 8.10 -19.72 -7.94
CA THR A 27 8.88 -20.17 -6.78
C THR A 27 8.04 -21.18 -6.00
N SER A 28 8.38 -22.47 -6.08
CA SER A 28 7.85 -23.48 -5.18
C SER A 28 8.70 -23.50 -3.90
N SER A 29 8.14 -23.14 -2.75
CA SER A 29 8.79 -23.39 -1.46
C SER A 29 8.87 -24.90 -1.19
N PRO A 30 10.02 -25.44 -0.73
CA PRO A 30 10.10 -26.84 -0.33
C PRO A 30 9.25 -27.05 0.94
N GLY A 31 8.14 -27.78 0.83
CA GLY A 31 7.29 -28.14 1.98
C GLY A 31 5.79 -27.79 1.87
N SER A 32 5.29 -27.37 0.71
CA SER A 32 3.86 -27.06 0.57
C SER A 32 2.98 -28.31 0.67
N ALA A 33 2.00 -28.29 1.57
CA ALA A 33 1.00 -29.35 1.71
C ALA A 33 0.22 -29.58 0.40
N PRO A 34 -0.21 -30.82 0.09
CA PRO A 34 -0.98 -31.11 -1.11
C PRO A 34 -2.31 -30.34 -1.08
N GLY A 35 -2.44 -29.33 -1.97
CA GLY A 35 -3.60 -28.46 -2.08
C GLY A 35 -3.30 -26.95 -2.14
N SER A 36 -2.06 -26.50 -1.88
CA SER A 36 -1.72 -25.09 -2.12
C SER A 36 -1.51 -24.86 -3.63
N SER A 37 -2.38 -24.07 -4.25
CA SER A 37 -2.06 -23.45 -5.54
C SER A 37 -0.73 -22.69 -5.37
N ALA A 38 0.25 -22.96 -6.23
CA ALA A 38 1.48 -22.17 -6.26
C ALA A 38 1.10 -20.70 -6.51
N LEU A 39 1.66 -19.78 -5.72
CA LEU A 39 1.48 -18.35 -5.91
C LEU A 39 2.36 -17.91 -7.08
N ALA A 40 1.75 -17.38 -8.13
CA ALA A 40 2.47 -16.79 -9.26
C ALA A 40 2.85 -15.34 -8.95
N TYR A 41 4.08 -14.95 -9.27
CA TYR A 41 4.53 -13.56 -9.18
C TYR A 41 4.63 -12.96 -10.59
N VAL A 42 4.09 -11.76 -10.76
CA VAL A 42 4.16 -11.00 -12.03
C VAL A 42 4.74 -9.64 -11.73
N HIS A 43 5.84 -9.30 -12.38
CA HIS A 43 6.44 -7.97 -12.30
C HIS A 43 5.86 -7.11 -13.42
N LEU A 44 5.08 -6.09 -13.08
CA LEU A 44 4.44 -5.24 -14.10
C LEU A 44 5.33 -4.07 -14.53
N GLY A 45 6.19 -3.57 -13.65
CA GLY A 45 7.11 -2.48 -13.98
C GLY A 45 7.68 -1.78 -12.76
N PHE A 46 8.96 -1.38 -12.85
CA PHE A 46 9.72 -0.72 -11.78
C PHE A 46 10.49 0.48 -12.35
N GLY A 47 10.81 1.46 -11.51
CA GLY A 47 11.60 2.63 -11.90
C GLY A 47 11.06 3.35 -13.14
N ALA A 48 11.83 3.36 -14.23
CA ALA A 48 11.45 4.03 -15.48
C ALA A 48 10.22 3.41 -16.17
N ASP A 49 9.92 2.15 -15.86
CA ASP A 49 8.76 1.41 -16.38
C ASP A 49 7.62 1.35 -15.35
N ALA A 50 7.61 2.26 -14.36
CA ALA A 50 6.51 2.36 -13.39
C ALA A 50 5.15 2.49 -14.08
N VAL A 51 4.15 1.80 -13.53
CA VAL A 51 2.85 1.61 -14.16
C VAL A 51 1.86 2.64 -13.62
N ASP A 52 1.10 3.30 -14.50
CA ASP A 52 0.04 4.21 -14.08
C ASP A 52 -0.96 3.52 -13.13
N TYR A 53 -1.48 4.28 -12.16
CA TYR A 53 -2.35 3.72 -11.13
C TYR A 53 -3.64 3.14 -11.69
N GLU A 54 -4.29 3.84 -12.63
CA GLU A 54 -5.55 3.38 -13.21
C GLU A 54 -5.33 2.16 -14.12
N GLU A 55 -4.24 2.14 -14.89
CA GLU A 55 -3.85 0.99 -15.71
C GLU A 55 -3.62 -0.26 -14.84
N ALA A 56 -2.82 -0.14 -13.79
CA ALA A 56 -2.59 -1.22 -12.84
C ALA A 56 -3.88 -1.65 -12.12
N TRP A 57 -4.80 -0.72 -11.85
CA TRP A 57 -6.08 -1.04 -11.24
C TRP A 57 -7.01 -1.82 -12.20
N GLN A 58 -7.01 -1.50 -13.50
CA GLN A 58 -7.70 -2.34 -14.49
C GLN A 58 -7.08 -3.73 -14.57
N GLU A 59 -5.75 -3.82 -14.50
CA GLU A 59 -5.05 -5.09 -14.50
C GLU A 59 -5.40 -5.94 -13.27
N GLN A 60 -5.46 -5.34 -12.08
CA GLN A 60 -5.98 -6.01 -10.89
C GLN A 60 -7.40 -6.55 -11.10
N ARG A 61 -8.30 -5.81 -11.76
CA ARG A 61 -9.67 -6.25 -12.03
C ARG A 61 -9.71 -7.41 -13.02
N ARG A 62 -8.84 -7.40 -14.05
CA ARG A 62 -8.69 -8.48 -15.02
C ARG A 62 -8.20 -9.76 -14.34
N VAL A 63 -7.13 -9.67 -13.55
CA VAL A 63 -6.55 -10.79 -12.80
C VAL A 63 -7.54 -11.30 -11.73
N HIS A 64 -8.26 -10.40 -11.06
CA HIS A 64 -9.32 -10.76 -10.11
C HIS A 64 -10.43 -11.59 -10.77
N ALA A 65 -10.91 -11.15 -11.94
CA ALA A 65 -11.95 -11.86 -12.68
C ALA A 65 -11.50 -13.25 -13.11
N ALA A 66 -10.30 -13.36 -13.69
CA ALA A 66 -9.71 -14.63 -14.10
C ALA A 66 -9.49 -15.56 -12.90
N ARG A 67 -8.98 -15.03 -11.78
CA ARG A 67 -8.79 -15.82 -10.56
C ARG A 67 -10.11 -16.27 -9.95
N PHE A 68 -11.11 -15.40 -9.94
CA PHE A 68 -12.46 -15.74 -9.48
C PHE A 68 -13.03 -16.90 -10.31
N ALA A 69 -12.83 -16.89 -11.63
CA ALA A 69 -13.23 -17.96 -12.55
C ALA A 69 -12.35 -19.23 -12.51
N ASP A 70 -11.32 -19.27 -11.67
CA ASP A 70 -10.33 -20.37 -11.61
C ASP A 70 -9.55 -20.60 -12.92
N GLU A 71 -9.44 -19.57 -13.77
CA GLU A 71 -8.70 -19.62 -15.04
C GLU A 71 -7.19 -19.46 -14.84
N ILE A 72 -6.79 -18.83 -13.73
CA ILE A 72 -5.39 -18.60 -13.34
C ILE A 72 -5.16 -19.01 -11.87
N PRO A 73 -3.91 -19.32 -11.47
CA PRO A 73 -3.56 -19.52 -10.06
C PRO A 73 -3.64 -18.21 -9.27
N ASP A 74 -3.56 -18.32 -7.94
CA ASP A 74 -3.32 -17.16 -7.07
C ASP A 74 -2.10 -16.37 -7.59
N THR A 75 -2.23 -15.05 -7.71
CA THR A 75 -1.24 -14.21 -8.40
C THR A 75 -0.92 -12.99 -7.55
N CYS A 76 0.36 -12.63 -7.42
CA CYS A 76 0.81 -11.38 -6.83
C CYS A 76 1.44 -10.49 -7.91
N LEU A 77 0.83 -9.34 -8.15
CA LEU A 77 1.40 -8.31 -9.04
C LEU A 77 2.37 -7.45 -8.23
N LEU A 78 3.58 -7.24 -8.71
CA LEU A 78 4.61 -6.40 -8.09
C LEU A 78 5.00 -5.28 -9.06
N LEU A 79 5.02 -4.04 -8.57
CA LEU A 79 5.28 -2.86 -9.39
C LEU A 79 5.64 -1.63 -8.56
N GLU A 80 6.03 -0.57 -9.25
CA GLU A 80 6.03 0.82 -8.77
C GLU A 80 4.99 1.65 -9.54
N HIS A 81 4.50 2.71 -8.91
CA HIS A 81 3.66 3.71 -9.56
C HIS A 81 4.44 5.01 -9.79
N PRO A 82 4.09 5.82 -10.80
CA PRO A 82 4.31 7.26 -10.76
C PRO A 82 3.67 7.88 -9.50
N PRO A 83 4.11 9.07 -9.05
CA PRO A 83 3.56 9.72 -7.86
C PRO A 83 2.03 9.87 -7.92
N VAL A 84 1.33 9.26 -6.96
CA VAL A 84 -0.13 9.24 -6.90
C VAL A 84 -0.63 9.17 -5.46
N TYR A 85 -1.61 10.01 -5.12
CA TYR A 85 -2.37 9.88 -3.88
C TYR A 85 -3.62 9.04 -4.12
N THR A 86 -3.89 8.11 -3.22
CA THR A 86 -5.10 7.27 -3.27
C THR A 86 -5.87 7.36 -1.96
N ALA A 87 -7.17 7.61 -2.04
CA ALA A 87 -8.06 7.72 -0.89
C ALA A 87 -8.94 6.48 -0.76
N GLY A 88 -8.70 5.68 0.28
CA GLY A 88 -9.56 4.55 0.62
C GLY A 88 -10.90 4.98 1.22
N ARG A 89 -11.80 4.03 1.44
CA ARG A 89 -13.20 4.27 1.87
C ARG A 89 -13.40 5.04 3.18
N ARG A 90 -12.36 5.17 4.03
CA ARG A 90 -12.43 5.84 5.33
C ARG A 90 -11.75 7.21 5.36
N THR A 91 -11.25 7.68 4.21
CA THR A 91 -10.54 8.95 4.11
C THR A 91 -11.47 10.11 4.41
N ALA A 92 -11.07 10.97 5.34
CA ALA A 92 -11.74 12.25 5.57
C ALA A 92 -11.13 13.35 4.70
N ASP A 93 -11.91 14.38 4.36
CA ASP A 93 -11.42 15.47 3.50
C ASP A 93 -10.26 16.24 4.13
N SER A 94 -10.24 16.36 5.46
CA SER A 94 -9.13 16.95 6.20
C SER A 94 -7.81 16.18 6.07
N GLU A 95 -7.83 14.93 5.63
CA GLU A 95 -6.63 14.10 5.45
C GLU A 95 -6.00 14.25 4.06
N ARG A 96 -6.72 14.87 3.12
CA ARG A 96 -6.29 15.08 1.71
C ARG A 96 -5.29 16.23 1.60
N PRO A 97 -4.51 16.31 0.50
CA PRO A 97 -3.63 17.44 0.22
C PRO A 97 -4.37 18.78 0.27
N LEU A 98 -3.79 19.76 0.97
CA LEU A 98 -4.35 21.10 1.12
C LEU A 98 -4.12 21.99 -0.10
N ASP A 99 -3.17 21.60 -0.97
CA ASP A 99 -2.74 22.34 -2.16
C ASP A 99 -3.55 22.02 -3.42
N GLY A 100 -4.57 21.16 -3.31
CA GLY A 100 -5.40 20.73 -4.44
C GLY A 100 -4.76 19.67 -5.33
N THR A 101 -3.65 19.04 -4.90
CA THR A 101 -3.06 17.91 -5.63
C THR A 101 -4.13 16.82 -5.86
N PRO A 102 -4.26 16.28 -7.10
CA PRO A 102 -5.25 15.25 -7.39
C PRO A 102 -5.10 14.01 -6.51
N VAL A 103 -6.25 13.41 -6.15
CA VAL A 103 -6.34 12.18 -5.37
C VAL A 103 -7.30 11.23 -6.06
N VAL A 104 -6.90 9.97 -6.23
CA VAL A 104 -7.74 8.92 -6.81
C VAL A 104 -8.55 8.26 -5.69
N ASP A 105 -9.88 8.35 -5.75
CA ASP A 105 -10.76 7.66 -4.81
C ASP A 105 -10.89 6.18 -5.17
N VAL A 106 -10.65 5.30 -4.20
CA VAL A 106 -10.52 3.86 -4.40
C VAL A 106 -11.30 3.06 -3.37
N ASP A 107 -11.65 1.82 -3.73
CA ASP A 107 -12.54 0.98 -2.92
C ASP A 107 -11.83 0.09 -1.88
N ARG A 108 -10.52 0.25 -1.70
CA ARG A 108 -9.76 -0.43 -0.64
C ARG A 108 -10.16 0.03 0.76
N GLY A 109 -9.85 -0.83 1.74
CA GLY A 109 -9.80 -0.43 3.13
C GLY A 109 -8.70 0.61 3.39
N GLY A 110 -8.70 1.18 4.60
CA GLY A 110 -7.77 2.25 4.96
C GLY A 110 -8.28 3.64 4.59
N LYS A 111 -7.42 4.63 4.85
CA LYS A 111 -7.63 6.05 4.55
C LYS A 111 -6.72 6.44 3.37
N ILE A 112 -6.33 7.70 3.28
CA ILE A 112 -5.40 8.19 2.26
C ILE A 112 -3.98 7.64 2.44
N THR A 113 -3.30 7.42 1.32
CA THR A 113 -1.86 7.11 1.24
C THR A 113 -1.28 7.71 -0.04
N TRP A 114 0.04 7.65 -0.15
CA TRP A 114 0.78 7.95 -1.36
C TRP A 114 1.51 6.71 -1.89
N HIS A 115 1.65 6.64 -3.21
CA HIS A 115 2.52 5.72 -3.93
C HIS A 115 3.39 6.49 -4.91
N GLY A 116 4.59 5.99 -5.18
CA GLY A 116 5.49 6.61 -6.14
C GLY A 116 6.80 5.84 -6.30
N PRO A 117 7.77 6.43 -7.03
CA PRO A 117 9.08 5.84 -7.24
C PRO A 117 9.77 5.48 -5.92
N GLY A 118 10.42 4.31 -5.89
CA GLY A 118 11.10 3.78 -4.71
C GLY A 118 10.18 3.11 -3.68
N GLN A 119 8.88 2.98 -3.96
CA GLN A 119 7.94 2.23 -3.14
C GLN A 119 7.50 0.95 -3.87
N LEU A 120 7.85 -0.22 -3.32
CA LEU A 120 7.39 -1.50 -3.85
C LEU A 120 5.91 -1.70 -3.52
N VAL A 121 5.06 -1.73 -4.54
CA VAL A 121 3.64 -2.01 -4.41
C VAL A 121 3.38 -3.46 -4.80
N GLY A 122 2.63 -4.15 -3.95
CA GLY A 122 2.21 -5.53 -4.18
C GLY A 122 0.70 -5.68 -4.15
N TYR A 123 0.14 -6.34 -5.15
CA TYR A 123 -1.27 -6.70 -5.24
C TYR A 123 -1.45 -8.22 -5.25
N PRO A 124 -1.53 -8.87 -4.07
CA PRO A 124 -1.88 -10.28 -3.96
C PRO A 124 -3.36 -10.47 -4.29
N ILE A 125 -3.64 -11.05 -5.46
CA ILE A 125 -4.96 -11.44 -5.95
C ILE A 125 -5.16 -12.94 -5.68
N LEU A 126 -5.69 -13.24 -4.49
CA LEU A 126 -5.77 -14.56 -3.89
C LEU A 126 -7.22 -14.95 -3.66
N LYS A 127 -7.57 -16.21 -3.90
CA LYS A 127 -8.86 -16.78 -3.51
C LYS A 127 -8.81 -17.24 -2.05
N LEU A 128 -9.61 -16.62 -1.19
CA LEU A 128 -9.61 -16.91 0.24
C LEU A 128 -10.52 -18.11 0.59
N PRO A 129 -10.16 -18.91 1.60
CA PRO A 129 -11.03 -19.96 2.12
C PRO A 129 -12.32 -19.35 2.69
N ARG A 130 -13.39 -20.15 2.70
CA ARG A 130 -14.68 -19.78 3.30
C ARG A 130 -14.80 -20.40 4.70
N PRO A 131 -15.26 -19.65 5.73
CA PRO A 131 -15.64 -18.24 5.69
C PRO A 131 -14.44 -17.30 5.52
N VAL A 132 -14.67 -16.15 4.86
CA VAL A 132 -13.61 -15.17 4.61
C VAL A 132 -13.22 -14.48 5.92
N ASP A 133 -11.93 -14.55 6.26
CA ASP A 133 -11.35 -13.79 7.35
C ASP A 133 -10.36 -12.74 6.81
N VAL A 134 -10.82 -11.50 6.79
CA VAL A 134 -10.04 -10.35 6.30
C VAL A 134 -8.90 -10.01 7.25
N ILE A 135 -9.12 -10.10 8.57
CA ILE A 135 -8.11 -9.75 9.57
C ILE A 135 -6.96 -10.75 9.49
N ALA A 136 -7.27 -12.05 9.42
CA ALA A 136 -6.24 -13.07 9.24
C ALA A 136 -5.47 -12.89 7.92
N HIS A 137 -6.12 -12.44 6.85
CA HIS A 137 -5.42 -12.13 5.61
C HIS A 137 -4.47 -10.94 5.75
N VAL A 138 -4.91 -9.84 6.38
CA VAL A 138 -4.04 -8.69 6.69
C VAL A 138 -2.86 -9.11 7.56
N ARG A 139 -3.08 -9.92 8.61
CA ARG A 139 -1.99 -10.44 9.46
C ARG A 139 -0.98 -11.30 8.70
N ARG A 140 -1.42 -12.07 7.70
CA ARG A 140 -0.52 -12.82 6.80
C ARG A 140 0.33 -11.89 5.92
N LEU A 141 -0.22 -10.78 5.43
CA LEU A 141 0.55 -9.78 4.68
C LEU A 141 1.57 -9.07 5.57
N GLU A 142 1.18 -8.68 6.79
CA GLU A 142 2.12 -8.12 7.77
C GLU A 142 3.24 -9.12 8.07
N GLU A 143 2.92 -10.40 8.25
CA GLU A 143 3.94 -11.43 8.50
C GLU A 143 4.93 -11.58 7.34
N ALA A 144 4.44 -11.59 6.10
CA ALA A 144 5.31 -11.66 4.93
C ALA A 144 6.28 -10.47 4.89
N LEU A 145 5.76 -9.26 5.11
CA LEU A 145 6.55 -8.03 5.12
C LEU A 145 7.57 -7.98 6.27
N LEU A 146 7.18 -8.40 7.49
CA LEU A 146 8.09 -8.50 8.63
C LEU A 146 9.27 -9.44 8.31
N ARG A 147 9.00 -10.61 7.72
CA ARG A 147 10.04 -11.55 7.32
C ARG A 147 10.95 -10.98 6.25
N THR A 148 10.37 -10.32 5.23
CA THR A 148 11.17 -9.61 4.23
C THR A 148 12.08 -8.59 4.89
N CYS A 149 11.60 -7.77 5.82
CA CYS A 149 12.44 -6.79 6.52
C CYS A 149 13.56 -7.46 7.34
N ALA A 150 13.26 -8.57 8.00
CA ALA A 150 14.25 -9.33 8.77
C ALA A 150 15.37 -9.90 7.89
N GLU A 151 15.08 -10.30 6.64
CA GLU A 151 16.10 -10.74 5.68
C GLU A 151 17.11 -9.62 5.32
N PHE A 152 16.69 -8.36 5.42
CA PHE A 152 17.57 -7.19 5.28
C PHE A 152 18.17 -6.71 6.62
N GLY A 153 17.97 -7.46 7.70
CA GLY A 153 18.46 -7.11 9.04
C GLY A 153 17.71 -5.96 9.72
N LEU A 154 16.51 -5.62 9.23
CA LEU A 154 15.70 -4.54 9.79
C LEU A 154 14.68 -5.08 10.80
N GLU A 155 14.82 -4.65 12.05
CA GLU A 155 13.85 -4.97 13.11
C GLU A 155 12.56 -4.18 12.90
N THR A 156 11.46 -4.91 12.78
CA THR A 156 10.13 -4.34 12.53
C THR A 156 9.07 -5.04 13.36
N THR A 157 7.96 -4.36 13.60
CA THR A 157 6.86 -4.87 14.43
C THR A 157 5.49 -4.47 13.89
N ARG A 158 4.44 -4.94 14.58
CA ARG A 158 3.05 -4.53 14.40
C ARG A 158 2.67 -3.60 15.55
N VAL A 159 1.93 -2.55 15.25
CA VAL A 159 1.33 -1.69 16.27
C VAL A 159 -0.17 -2.00 16.37
N GLU A 160 -0.66 -2.21 17.59
CA GLU A 160 -2.08 -2.53 17.83
C GLU A 160 -2.99 -1.42 17.28
N GLY A 161 -4.07 -1.80 16.60
CA GLY A 161 -4.99 -0.86 15.94
C GLY A 161 -4.45 -0.18 14.68
N ARG A 162 -3.15 -0.27 14.37
CA ARG A 162 -2.49 0.39 13.24
C ARG A 162 -1.95 -0.63 12.23
N SER A 163 -2.79 -1.04 11.27
CA SER A 163 -2.41 -2.02 10.24
C SER A 163 -1.19 -1.57 9.42
N GLY A 164 -0.27 -2.49 9.18
CA GLY A 164 0.99 -2.24 8.48
C GLY A 164 2.20 -2.76 9.25
N VAL A 165 3.39 -2.43 8.77
CA VAL A 165 4.67 -2.78 9.40
C VAL A 165 5.39 -1.52 9.83
N TRP A 166 5.98 -1.56 11.02
CA TRP A 166 6.50 -0.39 11.73
C TRP A 166 7.92 -0.62 12.24
N VAL A 167 8.72 0.44 12.29
CA VAL A 167 9.99 0.50 13.03
C VAL A 167 9.75 1.38 14.25
N LEU A 168 9.99 0.86 15.45
CA LEU A 168 9.74 1.61 16.68
C LEU A 168 10.71 2.79 16.84
N GLY A 169 10.23 3.87 17.44
CA GLY A 169 11.05 5.00 17.84
C GLY A 169 11.99 4.67 19.00
N ASP A 170 13.04 5.48 19.17
CA ASP A 170 13.86 5.41 20.38
C ASP A 170 12.99 5.74 21.61
N PRO A 171 13.14 5.02 22.73
CA PRO A 171 12.44 5.34 23.95
C PRO A 171 12.77 6.76 24.41
N VAL A 172 11.74 7.53 24.78
CA VAL A 172 11.90 8.88 25.31
C VAL A 172 12.16 8.81 26.81
N ASP A 173 13.31 9.32 27.25
CA ASP A 173 13.58 9.52 28.67
C ASP A 173 12.48 10.43 29.27
N GLN A 174 11.79 9.94 30.30
CA GLN A 174 10.83 10.77 31.03
C GLN A 174 11.57 11.91 31.72
N ARG A 175 11.35 13.15 31.26
CA ARG A 175 11.93 14.31 31.93
C ARG A 175 11.32 14.45 33.33
N PRO A 176 12.13 14.60 34.39
CA PRO A 176 11.60 14.80 35.73
C PRO A 176 10.81 16.11 35.78
N ALA A 177 9.61 16.05 36.36
CA ALA A 177 8.79 17.23 36.58
C ALA A 177 9.46 18.14 37.62
N LEU A 178 9.81 19.37 37.24
CA LEU A 178 10.29 20.38 38.18
C LEU A 178 9.09 21.00 38.91
N GLY A 179 8.93 20.67 40.20
CA GLY A 179 7.94 21.32 41.07
C GLY A 179 6.47 21.11 40.67
N GLY A 180 6.14 19.99 40.02
CA GLY A 180 4.78 19.69 39.57
C GLY A 180 4.38 20.34 38.24
N LEU A 181 5.26 21.11 37.61
CA LEU A 181 5.07 21.61 36.24
C LEU A 181 5.71 20.62 35.26
N LYS A 182 4.88 20.00 34.41
CA LYS A 182 5.34 19.23 33.24
C LYS A 182 5.45 20.20 32.07
N LEU A 183 6.67 20.62 31.73
CA LEU A 183 6.95 21.34 30.49
C LEU A 183 7.07 20.32 29.36
N ASP A 184 5.96 20.10 28.67
CA ASP A 184 5.90 19.28 27.47
C ASP A 184 6.06 20.19 26.25
N PHE A 185 7.24 20.16 25.64
CA PHE A 185 7.54 20.89 24.41
C PHE A 185 7.43 19.98 23.18
N ASP A 186 7.04 18.71 23.36
CA ASP A 186 6.79 17.84 22.22
C ASP A 186 5.55 18.35 21.47
N PRO A 187 5.56 18.30 20.12
CA PRO A 187 4.42 18.73 19.32
C PRO A 187 3.17 17.97 19.77
N ARG A 188 2.04 18.69 19.87
CA ARG A 188 0.77 18.13 20.34
C ARG A 188 0.12 17.23 19.27
N LEU A 189 0.80 16.18 18.86
CA LEU A 189 0.39 15.33 17.74
C LEU A 189 -0.93 14.57 18.00
N ALA A 190 -1.30 14.40 19.28
CA ALA A 190 -2.59 13.85 19.69
C ALA A 190 -3.73 14.89 19.78
N ASP A 191 -3.44 16.17 19.56
CA ASP A 191 -4.44 17.25 19.55
C ASP A 191 -5.12 17.29 18.18
N GLU A 192 -6.46 17.14 18.17
CA GLU A 192 -7.25 17.14 16.93
C GLU A 192 -7.19 18.49 16.20
N GLU A 193 -6.83 19.57 16.87
CA GLU A 193 -6.62 20.90 16.26
C GLU A 193 -5.22 21.05 15.62
N PHE A 194 -4.26 20.18 15.95
CA PHE A 194 -2.88 20.30 15.45
C PHE A 194 -2.67 19.66 14.08
N ASP A 195 -2.47 20.47 13.04
CA ASP A 195 -2.09 19.99 11.70
C ASP A 195 -0.61 20.29 11.41
N ALA A 196 0.20 19.23 11.44
CA ALA A 196 1.63 19.23 11.12
C ALA A 196 1.97 19.99 9.82
N ARG A 197 1.10 19.89 8.82
CA ARG A 197 1.33 20.45 7.47
C ARG A 197 1.33 21.98 7.44
N LEU A 198 0.75 22.61 8.47
CA LEU A 198 0.68 24.07 8.60
C LEU A 198 1.88 24.69 9.34
N ASN A 199 2.71 23.86 9.98
CA ASN A 199 3.76 24.33 10.90
C ASN A 199 5.19 24.24 10.30
N GLY A 200 5.31 23.88 9.02
CA GLY A 200 6.59 23.79 8.32
C GLY A 200 7.21 22.38 8.34
N PRO A 201 8.35 22.18 7.65
CA PRO A 201 8.90 20.86 7.38
C PRO A 201 9.29 20.12 8.66
N GLU A 202 9.78 20.80 9.69
CA GLU A 202 10.21 20.17 10.95
C GLU A 202 9.11 19.38 11.68
N TYR A 203 7.84 19.69 11.42
CA TYR A 203 6.68 19.00 12.00
C TYR A 203 5.97 18.08 11.02
N ALA A 204 6.45 17.98 9.78
CA ALA A 204 5.73 17.28 8.73
C ALA A 204 5.64 15.76 8.96
N PRO A 205 4.57 15.09 8.48
CA PRO A 205 4.38 13.65 8.66
C PRO A 205 5.60 12.76 8.35
N SER A 206 6.39 13.07 7.31
CA SER A 206 7.60 12.29 6.98
C SER A 206 8.74 12.49 7.99
N ASN A 207 8.64 13.54 8.80
CA ASN A 207 9.61 13.92 9.82
C ASN A 207 9.11 13.60 11.24
N ALA A 208 7.79 13.43 11.41
CA ALA A 208 7.18 12.80 12.58
C ALA A 208 7.67 11.35 12.66
N GLY A 209 8.62 11.10 13.58
CA GLY A 209 9.38 9.85 13.66
C GLY A 209 10.87 9.93 13.37
N GLN A 210 11.42 11.07 12.92
CA GLN A 210 12.88 11.19 12.73
C GLN A 210 13.67 11.21 14.03
N ARG A 211 13.02 11.47 15.17
CA ARG A 211 13.51 11.12 16.51
C ARG A 211 12.29 10.74 17.37
N ARG A 212 12.38 9.61 18.08
CA ARG A 212 11.47 9.15 19.17
C ARG A 212 10.13 8.50 18.82
N GLU A 213 9.59 8.66 17.62
CA GLU A 213 8.27 8.08 17.28
C GLU A 213 8.36 6.85 16.37
N ASP A 214 7.27 6.08 16.33
CA ASP A 214 7.14 4.87 15.52
C ASP A 214 6.95 5.22 14.04
N ARG A 215 7.82 4.70 13.18
CA ARG A 215 7.83 4.98 11.73
C ARG A 215 7.12 3.87 10.98
N LYS A 216 6.22 4.22 10.06
CA LYS A 216 5.50 3.24 9.25
C LYS A 216 6.30 2.87 8.01
N LEU A 217 6.78 1.63 7.96
CA LEU A 217 7.56 1.14 6.83
C LEU A 217 6.70 0.59 5.68
N ALA A 218 5.57 -0.04 6.02
CA ALA A 218 4.66 -0.58 5.01
C ALA A 218 3.20 -0.31 5.34
N ALA A 219 2.44 0.12 4.33
CA ALA A 219 1.00 0.27 4.40
C ALA A 219 0.30 -0.96 3.82
N ILE A 220 -0.85 -1.32 4.38
CA ILE A 220 -1.70 -2.42 3.90
C ILE A 220 -3.12 -1.91 3.78
N GLY A 221 -3.71 -2.10 2.60
CA GLY A 221 -5.08 -1.74 2.31
C GLY A 221 -5.63 -2.70 1.28
N VAL A 222 -6.47 -3.64 1.74
CA VAL A 222 -7.07 -4.68 0.90
C VAL A 222 -8.57 -4.46 0.69
N ARG A 223 -9.10 -5.08 -0.35
CA ARG A 223 -10.53 -5.31 -0.55
C ARG A 223 -10.75 -6.78 -0.86
N ILE A 224 -11.85 -7.36 -0.38
CA ILE A 224 -12.28 -8.70 -0.79
C ILE A 224 -13.60 -8.56 -1.53
N ALA A 225 -13.66 -9.11 -2.74
CA ALA A 225 -14.88 -9.18 -3.54
C ALA A 225 -15.02 -10.60 -4.09
N LYS A 226 -16.21 -11.19 -3.94
CA LYS A 226 -16.51 -12.57 -4.37
C LYS A 226 -15.52 -13.61 -3.83
N GLY A 227 -14.98 -13.40 -2.62
CA GLY A 227 -13.99 -14.28 -2.00
C GLY A 227 -12.56 -14.16 -2.54
N VAL A 228 -12.30 -13.24 -3.46
CA VAL A 228 -10.95 -12.97 -4.02
C VAL A 228 -10.48 -11.59 -3.60
N THR A 229 -9.20 -11.46 -3.24
CA THR A 229 -8.58 -10.21 -2.78
C THR A 229 -8.25 -9.27 -3.93
N MET A 230 -8.19 -7.98 -3.63
CA MET A 230 -7.73 -6.88 -4.47
C MET A 230 -6.96 -5.87 -3.62
N HIS A 231 -6.21 -4.99 -4.29
CA HIS A 231 -5.23 -4.11 -3.67
C HIS A 231 -4.19 -4.94 -2.91
N GLY A 232 -3.61 -4.43 -1.84
CA GLY A 232 -2.56 -5.18 -1.15
C GLY A 232 -1.75 -4.30 -0.22
N PHE A 233 -0.45 -4.22 -0.48
CA PHE A 233 0.50 -3.51 0.35
C PHE A 233 1.38 -2.56 -0.45
N SER A 234 2.01 -1.63 0.25
CA SER A 234 3.10 -0.82 -0.28
C SER A 234 4.22 -0.74 0.76
N LEU A 235 5.44 -1.06 0.33
CA LEU A 235 6.65 -1.08 1.16
C LEU A 235 7.59 0.05 0.72
N ASN A 236 7.94 0.93 1.65
CA ASN A 236 8.87 2.02 1.40
C ASN A 236 10.30 1.46 1.33
N CYS A 237 10.87 1.33 0.12
CA CYS A 237 12.24 0.86 -0.07
C CYS A 237 13.23 2.03 -0.06
N ASN A 238 13.01 3.02 -0.93
CA ASN A 238 13.77 4.26 -1.01
C ASN A 238 12.94 5.43 -1.60
N PRO A 239 11.66 5.61 -1.23
CA PRO A 239 10.87 6.70 -1.79
C PRO A 239 11.30 8.06 -1.25
N ASP A 240 10.92 9.11 -1.97
CA ASP A 240 10.90 10.46 -1.41
C ASP A 240 9.73 10.57 -0.43
N ASN A 241 10.02 10.51 0.87
CA ASN A 241 8.96 10.55 1.89
C ASN A 241 8.30 11.93 2.04
N THR A 242 8.84 13.01 1.44
CA THR A 242 8.23 14.34 1.55
C THR A 242 6.85 14.42 0.87
N TRP A 243 6.49 13.43 0.05
CA TRP A 243 5.12 13.28 -0.45
C TRP A 243 4.11 12.97 0.66
N PHE A 244 4.52 12.30 1.74
CA PHE A 244 3.64 12.10 2.89
C PHE A 244 3.34 13.41 3.63
N ASP A 245 4.18 14.44 3.47
CA ASP A 245 4.01 15.74 4.15
C ASP A 245 2.77 16.51 3.72
N ARG A 246 2.14 16.13 2.61
CA ARG A 246 0.95 16.81 2.10
C ARG A 246 -0.34 16.21 2.66
N ILE A 247 -0.29 15.01 3.22
CA ILE A 247 -1.47 14.26 3.68
C ILE A 247 -1.41 13.99 5.18
N VAL A 248 -2.53 13.55 5.75
CA VAL A 248 -2.53 12.88 7.06
C VAL A 248 -2.62 11.37 6.81
N PRO A 249 -1.48 10.68 6.63
CA PRO A 249 -1.47 9.32 6.11
C PRO A 249 -2.11 8.36 7.11
N CYS A 250 -3.03 7.52 6.63
CA CYS A 250 -3.75 6.58 7.49
C CYS A 250 -4.51 7.23 8.69
N GLY A 251 -4.73 8.56 8.68
CA GLY A 251 -5.29 9.28 9.83
C GLY A 251 -4.35 9.36 11.05
N ILE A 252 -3.06 9.11 10.83
CA ILE A 252 -1.99 9.11 11.82
C ILE A 252 -1.21 10.39 11.55
N ARG A 253 -1.23 11.32 12.51
CA ARG A 253 -0.57 12.63 12.36
C ARG A 253 0.93 12.56 12.71
N ASP A 254 1.32 11.48 13.37
CA ASP A 254 2.64 11.15 13.94
C ASP A 254 3.41 10.09 13.13
N ALA A 255 3.03 9.76 11.89
CA ALA A 255 3.73 8.73 11.12
C ALA A 255 3.76 9.00 9.61
N GLY A 256 4.92 8.79 9.00
CA GLY A 256 5.17 8.82 7.55
C GLY A 256 6.37 7.98 7.17
#